data_AF-A0A539E098-F1
#
_entry.id   AF-A0A539E098-F1
#
_cell.length_a   1.000
_cell.length_b   1.000
_cell.length_c   1.000
_cell.angle_alpha   90.00
_cell.angle_beta   90.00
_cell.angle_gamma   90.00
#
_symmetry.space_group_name_H-M   'P 1'
#
loop_
_entity.id
_entity.type
_entity.pdbx_description
1 polymer ?
#
loop_
_entity_poly.entity_id
_entity_poly.type
_entity_poly.pdbx_seq_one_letter_code
_entity_poly.pdbx_strand_id
1 'polypeptide(L)'
;MDPRNDSERRRYREAFCTIADRVLAIETGWLHRVRTATLYRYSFEASAFRPWPESSGQWISESIILPVDVEPLNDLLGMHADAMIDLRVVPDLWPIYDLAMSDQWDYSMVRMSNARPRR
;
A
#
# COMPACT_ATOMS: atom_id res chain seq x y z
N MET A 1 8.68 -7.18 7.84
CA MET A 1 8.07 -6.23 8.78
C MET A 1 7.51 -7.08 9.89
N ASP A 2 8.03 -6.90 11.11
CA ASP A 2 7.58 -7.71 12.22
C ASP A 2 6.11 -7.36 12.56
N PRO A 3 5.30 -8.34 12.95
CA PRO A 3 3.93 -8.06 13.35
C PRO A 3 3.94 -7.10 14.55
N ARG A 4 3.08 -6.07 14.52
CA ARG A 4 2.87 -5.19 15.66
C ARG A 4 2.54 -6.00 16.92
N ASN A 5 3.22 -5.72 18.02
CA ASN A 5 2.85 -6.25 19.34
C ASN A 5 1.51 -5.65 19.81
N ASP A 6 0.94 -6.17 20.90
CA ASP A 6 -0.40 -5.76 21.36
C ASP A 6 -0.50 -4.28 21.74
N SER A 7 0.58 -3.71 22.29
CA SER A 7 0.64 -2.28 22.64
C SER A 7 0.69 -1.40 21.39
N GLU A 8 1.49 -1.76 20.40
CA GLU A 8 1.55 -1.10 19.09
C GLU A 8 0.21 -1.20 18.36
N ARG A 9 -0.44 -2.37 18.40
CA ARG A 9 -1.75 -2.57 17.78
C ARG A 9 -2.81 -1.70 18.43
N ARG A 10 -2.84 -1.59 19.75
CA ARG A 10 -3.77 -0.70 20.46
C ARG A 10 -3.57 0.76 20.06
N ARG A 11 -2.32 1.25 20.12
CA ARG A 11 -1.98 2.63 19.72
C ARG A 11 -2.35 2.89 18.26
N TYR A 12 -2.11 1.94 17.35
CA TYR A 12 -2.49 2.07 15.95
C TYR A 12 -4.01 2.22 15.77
N ARG A 13 -4.78 1.34 16.42
CA ARG A 13 -6.25 1.34 16.37
C ARG A 13 -6.84 2.64 16.92
N GLU A 14 -6.28 3.16 18.00
CA GLU A 14 -6.68 4.45 18.59
C GLU A 14 -6.31 5.62 17.67
N ALA A 15 -5.06 5.68 17.21
CA ALA A 15 -4.54 6.76 16.37
C ALA A 15 -5.29 6.89 15.05
N PHE A 16 -5.54 5.77 14.37
CA PHE A 16 -6.26 5.78 13.11
C PHE A 16 -7.77 5.66 13.28
N CYS A 17 -8.29 5.36 14.48
CA CYS A 17 -9.70 5.05 14.73
C CYS A 17 -10.18 3.90 13.81
N THR A 18 -9.56 2.73 13.95
CA THR A 18 -9.85 1.55 13.12
C THR A 18 -9.64 0.25 13.89
N ILE A 19 -10.21 -0.84 13.39
CA ILE A 19 -9.90 -2.20 13.87
C ILE A 19 -9.09 -3.01 12.85
N ALA A 20 -8.95 -2.49 11.62
CA ALA A 20 -8.15 -3.09 10.56
C ALA A 20 -6.66 -3.06 10.92
N ASP A 21 -5.89 -4.00 10.37
CA ASP A 21 -4.43 -4.01 10.56
C ASP A 21 -3.71 -3.06 9.59
N ARG A 22 -4.41 -2.57 8.56
CA ARG A 22 -3.89 -1.66 7.53
C ARG A 22 -4.92 -0.60 7.17
N VAL A 23 -4.45 0.61 6.93
CA VAL A 23 -5.20 1.75 6.40
C VAL A 23 -4.59 2.13 5.06
N LEU A 24 -5.44 2.34 4.07
CA LEU A 24 -5.07 2.97 2.81
C LEU A 24 -5.95 4.20 2.61
N ALA A 25 -5.36 5.32 2.24
CA ALA A 25 -6.09 6.54 1.98
C ALA A 25 -5.81 7.06 0.57
N ILE A 26 -6.85 7.56 -0.09
CA ILE A 26 -6.77 8.29 -1.36
C ILE A 26 -7.56 9.59 -1.25
N GLU A 27 -7.18 10.60 -2.04
CA GLU A 27 -8.02 11.79 -2.16
C GLU A 27 -9.25 11.52 -3.02
N THR A 28 -10.34 12.24 -2.77
CA THR A 28 -11.60 12.15 -3.53
C THR A 28 -11.41 12.24 -5.05
N GLY A 29 -10.45 13.05 -5.51
CA GLY A 29 -10.11 13.20 -6.93
C GLY A 29 -9.60 11.92 -7.60
N TRP A 30 -9.11 10.95 -6.82
CA TRP A 30 -8.61 9.67 -7.33
C TRP A 30 -9.67 8.57 -7.37
N LEU A 31 -10.81 8.74 -6.70
CA LEU A 31 -11.80 7.68 -6.55
C LEU A 31 -12.29 7.12 -7.89
N HIS A 32 -12.60 7.99 -8.87
CA HIS A 32 -13.03 7.52 -10.18
C HIS A 32 -11.95 6.71 -10.88
N ARG A 33 -10.69 7.16 -10.82
CA ARG A 33 -9.56 6.46 -11.44
C ARG A 33 -9.31 5.10 -10.79
N VAL A 34 -9.40 4.99 -9.47
CA VAL A 34 -9.26 3.70 -8.77
C VAL A 34 -10.39 2.73 -9.14
N ARG A 35 -11.62 3.23 -9.33
CA ARG A 35 -12.77 2.40 -9.72
C ARG A 35 -12.68 1.84 -11.14
N THR A 36 -12.04 2.56 -12.05
CA THR A 36 -12.04 2.22 -13.48
C THR A 36 -10.69 1.71 -13.99
N ALA A 37 -9.65 1.77 -13.16
CA ALA A 37 -8.34 1.24 -13.50
C ALA A 37 -8.35 -0.30 -13.50
N THR A 38 -7.65 -0.87 -14.48
CA THR A 38 -7.22 -2.27 -14.45
C THR A 38 -5.72 -2.29 -14.17
N LEU A 39 -5.31 -2.91 -13.07
CA LEU A 39 -3.90 -3.24 -12.83
C LEU A 39 -3.60 -4.63 -13.37
N TYR A 40 -2.32 -4.96 -13.53
CA TYR A 40 -1.90 -6.29 -13.97
C TYR A 40 -0.88 -6.85 -12.98
N ARG A 41 -1.13 -8.08 -12.52
CA ARG A 41 -0.20 -8.85 -11.71
C ARG A 41 0.63 -9.74 -12.62
N TYR A 42 1.94 -9.53 -12.61
CA TYR A 42 2.90 -10.35 -13.34
C TYR A 42 3.55 -11.34 -12.38
N SER A 43 3.46 -12.62 -12.70
CA SER A 43 4.11 -13.70 -11.93
C SER A 43 5.36 -14.17 -12.64
N PHE A 44 6.42 -14.45 -11.89
CA PHE A 44 7.71 -14.87 -12.43
C PHE A 44 8.23 -16.10 -11.66
N GLU A 45 9.09 -16.90 -12.30
CA GLU A 45 9.78 -18.01 -11.64
C GLU A 45 10.73 -17.50 -10.54
N ALA A 46 10.45 -17.87 -9.29
CA ALA A 46 11.21 -17.36 -8.14
C ALA A 46 12.69 -17.77 -8.15
N SER A 47 13.02 -18.93 -8.73
CA SER A 47 14.39 -19.45 -8.85
C SER A 47 15.29 -18.56 -9.69
N ALA A 48 14.73 -17.68 -10.54
CA ALA A 48 15.47 -16.74 -11.35
C ALA A 48 15.88 -15.47 -10.58
N PHE A 49 15.47 -15.33 -9.31
CA PHE A 49 15.79 -14.18 -8.48
C PHE A 49 16.66 -14.57 -7.28
N ARG A 50 17.45 -13.61 -6.81
CA ARG A 50 18.21 -13.70 -5.55
C ARG A 50 17.90 -12.49 -4.66
N PRO A 51 18.07 -12.58 -3.33
CA PRO A 51 17.92 -11.42 -2.46
C PRO A 51 18.86 -10.30 -2.91
N TRP A 52 18.37 -9.06 -2.89
CA TRP A 52 19.17 -7.89 -3.21
C TRP A 52 19.98 -7.49 -1.97
N PRO A 53 21.33 -7.55 -2.00
CA PRO A 53 22.12 -7.28 -0.81
C PRO A 53 21.98 -5.84 -0.29
N GLU A 54 21.59 -4.90 -1.16
CA GLU A 54 21.48 -3.48 -0.84
C GLU A 54 20.11 -3.10 -0.26
N SER A 55 19.13 -4.01 -0.25
CA SER A 55 17.80 -3.72 0.28
C SER A 55 17.09 -4.93 0.88
N SER A 56 16.62 -4.78 2.12
CA SER A 56 15.88 -5.82 2.82
C SER A 56 14.52 -6.07 2.16
N GLY A 57 14.19 -7.35 1.95
CA GLY A 57 12.92 -7.78 1.37
C GLY A 57 12.79 -7.58 -0.15
N GLN A 58 13.84 -7.11 -0.82
CA GLN A 58 13.86 -6.96 -2.27
C GLN A 58 14.65 -8.08 -2.93
N TRP A 59 14.26 -8.42 -4.16
CA TRP A 59 14.84 -9.51 -4.95
C TRP A 59 15.21 -8.97 -6.33
N ILE A 60 16.36 -9.40 -6.85
CA ILE A 60 16.88 -8.96 -8.15
C ILE A 60 17.24 -10.15 -9.02
N SER A 61 17.26 -9.91 -10.33
CA SER A 61 17.84 -10.78 -11.35
C SER A 61 18.78 -9.97 -12.23
N GLU A 62 19.81 -10.63 -12.75
CA GLU A 62 20.79 -10.06 -13.70
C GLU A 62 20.48 -10.48 -15.16
N SER A 63 19.44 -11.27 -15.37
CA SER A 63 19.00 -11.73 -16.69
C SER A 63 17.59 -11.23 -17.01
N ILE A 64 17.27 -11.20 -18.30
CA ILE A 64 15.90 -10.90 -18.76
C ILE A 64 15.01 -12.09 -18.37
N ILE A 65 13.90 -11.79 -17.68
CA ILE A 65 12.90 -12.79 -17.29
C ILE A 65 11.56 -12.39 -17.90
N LEU A 66 10.90 -13.35 -18.56
CA LEU A 66 9.52 -13.19 -19.01
C LEU A 66 8.55 -13.69 -17.94
N PRO A 67 7.38 -13.05 -17.78
CA PRO A 67 6.38 -13.51 -16.83
C PRO A 67 5.84 -14.88 -17.24
N VAL A 68 5.60 -15.75 -16.27
CA VAL A 68 4.91 -17.04 -16.48
C VAL A 68 3.39 -16.90 -16.47
N ASP A 69 2.89 -15.82 -15.89
CA ASP A 69 1.46 -15.49 -15.86
C ASP A 69 1.25 -13.98 -15.76
N VAL A 70 0.13 -13.51 -16.34
CA VAL A 70 -0.28 -12.10 -16.32
C VAL A 70 -1.79 -12.03 -16.10
N GLU A 71 -2.19 -11.51 -14.94
CA GLU A 71 -3.59 -11.47 -14.52
C GLU A 71 -4.10 -10.03 -14.37
N PRO A 72 -5.26 -9.67 -14.98
CA PRO A 72 -5.88 -8.38 -14.77
C PRO A 72 -6.58 -8.30 -13.40
N LEU A 73 -6.34 -7.20 -12.68
CA LEU A 73 -6.97 -6.85 -11.41
C LEU A 73 -7.91 -5.67 -11.64
N ASN A 74 -9.21 -5.90 -11.58
CA ASN A 74 -10.24 -4.92 -11.97
C ASN A 74 -10.91 -4.26 -10.75
N ASP A 75 -11.55 -5.04 -9.87
CA ASP A 75 -12.26 -4.49 -8.72
C ASP A 75 -11.29 -4.15 -7.58
N LEU A 76 -10.48 -3.11 -7.80
CA LEU A 76 -9.47 -2.71 -6.84
C LEU A 76 -10.09 -2.34 -5.49
N LEU A 77 -11.29 -1.75 -5.46
CA LEU A 77 -11.97 -1.41 -4.21
C LEU A 77 -12.41 -2.68 -3.47
N GLY A 78 -13.05 -3.63 -4.17
CA GLY A 78 -13.44 -4.92 -3.61
C GLY A 78 -12.25 -5.71 -3.08
N MET A 79 -11.14 -5.75 -3.82
CA MET A 79 -9.92 -6.42 -3.38
C MET A 79 -9.35 -5.86 -2.06
N HIS A 80 -9.45 -4.54 -1.83
CA HIS A 80 -9.06 -3.96 -0.54
C HIS A 80 -10.03 -4.33 0.58
N ALA A 81 -11.33 -4.37 0.27
CA ALA A 81 -12.36 -4.78 1.23
C ALA A 81 -12.21 -6.26 1.63
N ASP A 82 -11.98 -7.16 0.68
CA ASP A 82 -11.75 -8.59 0.93
C ASP A 82 -10.48 -8.83 1.76
N ALA A 83 -9.48 -7.97 1.60
CA ALA A 83 -8.26 -7.96 2.40
C ALA A 83 -8.42 -7.30 3.78
N MET A 84 -9.63 -6.87 4.15
CA MET A 84 -9.96 -6.16 5.40
C MET A 84 -9.09 -4.91 5.62
N ILE A 85 -8.75 -4.22 4.52
CA ILE A 85 -8.03 -2.94 4.57
C ILE A 85 -9.05 -1.81 4.80
N ASP A 86 -8.77 -0.95 5.77
CA ASP A 86 -9.52 0.27 5.98
C ASP A 86 -9.20 1.27 4.86
N LEU A 87 -10.06 1.27 3.84
CA LEU A 87 -9.93 2.13 2.67
C LEU A 87 -10.68 3.45 2.88
N ARG A 88 -9.94 4.55 2.89
CA ARG A 88 -10.45 5.90 3.13
C ARG A 88 -10.39 6.75 1.88
N VAL A 89 -11.52 7.35 1.53
CA VAL A 89 -11.60 8.40 0.53
C VAL A 89 -11.74 9.73 1.25
N VAL A 90 -10.70 10.56 1.21
CA VAL A 90 -10.61 11.80 1.99
C VAL A 90 -10.54 13.04 1.09
N PRO A 91 -11.01 14.21 1.53
CA PRO A 91 -10.87 15.44 0.75
C PRO A 91 -9.43 15.97 0.70
N ASP A 92 -8.60 15.56 1.66
CA ASP A 92 -7.22 15.99 1.90
C ASP A 92 -6.42 14.86 2.57
N LEU A 93 -5.26 14.50 2.03
CA LEU A 93 -4.35 13.47 2.57
C LEU A 93 -3.43 13.97 3.69
N TRP A 94 -3.20 15.28 3.82
CA TRP A 94 -2.19 15.82 4.74
C TRP A 94 -2.41 15.46 6.22
N PRO A 95 -3.65 15.41 6.77
CA PRO A 95 -3.85 14.95 8.13
C PRO A 95 -3.43 13.50 8.37
N ILE A 96 -3.65 12.62 7.39
CA ILE A 96 -3.22 11.21 7.45
C ILE A 96 -1.71 11.12 7.28
N TYR A 97 -1.14 11.96 6.41
CA TYR A 97 0.30 12.08 6.24
C TYR A 97 0.99 12.47 7.56
N ASP A 98 0.52 13.52 8.23
CA ASP A 98 1.11 14.02 9.47
C ASP A 98 1.03 12.96 10.57
N LEU A 99 -0.08 12.21 10.64
CA LEU A 99 -0.23 11.09 11.56
C LEU A 99 0.77 9.96 11.26
N ALA A 100 0.92 9.58 10.00
CA ALA A 100 1.84 8.53 9.58
C ALA A 100 3.31 8.90 9.84
N MET A 101 3.68 10.18 9.68
CA MET A 101 5.02 10.72 9.91
C MET A 101 5.41 10.86 11.39
N SER A 102 4.59 10.41 12.33
CA SER A 102 4.90 10.46 13.77
C SER A 102 5.95 9.43 14.25
N ASP A 103 6.73 8.85 13.32
CA ASP A 103 7.79 7.82 13.51
C ASP A 103 7.36 6.57 14.31
N GLN A 104 6.06 6.35 14.48
CA GLN A 104 5.50 5.25 15.27
C GLN A 104 4.94 4.12 14.41
N TRP A 105 4.89 4.32 13.10
CA TRP A 105 4.18 3.45 12.17
C TRP A 105 5.06 3.08 11.01
N ASP A 106 4.91 1.86 10.55
CA ASP A 106 5.30 1.52 9.20
C ASP A 106 4.32 2.11 8.20
N TYR A 107 4.82 2.90 7.26
CA TYR A 107 4.00 3.55 6.25
C TYR A 107 4.67 3.56 4.88
N SER A 108 3.88 3.90 3.87
CA SER A 108 4.37 4.20 2.53
C SER A 108 3.63 5.42 2.00
N MET A 109 4.39 6.41 1.55
CA MET A 109 3.85 7.62 0.92
C MET A 109 4.10 7.56 -0.57
N VAL A 110 3.08 7.11 -1.31
CA VAL A 110 3.21 6.87 -2.75
C VAL A 110 2.76 8.10 -3.51
N ARG A 111 3.68 8.69 -4.28
CA ARG A 111 3.40 9.81 -5.21
C ARG A 111 2.73 11.02 -4.54
N MET A 112 3.15 11.40 -3.33
CA MET A 112 2.63 12.58 -2.61
C MET A 112 2.76 13.89 -3.38
N SER A 113 3.65 13.98 -4.36
CA SER A 113 3.71 15.09 -5.32
C SER A 113 2.41 15.33 -6.09
N ASN A 114 1.52 14.32 -6.15
CA ASN A 114 0.23 14.38 -6.82
C ASN A 114 -0.94 14.66 -5.86
N ALA A 115 -0.68 14.78 -4.55
CA ALA A 115 -1.69 15.18 -3.58
C ALA A 115 -2.13 16.63 -3.84
N ARG A 116 -3.29 17.02 -3.32
CA ARG A 116 -3.68 18.42 -3.30
C ARG A 116 -2.63 19.24 -2.55
N PRO A 117 -2.39 20.51 -2.92
CA PRO A 117 -1.46 21.35 -2.19
C PRO A 117 -1.80 21.39 -0.69
N ARG A 118 -0.78 21.32 0.15
CA ARG A 118 -0.94 21.47 1.59
C ARG A 118 -1.50 22.85 1.88
N ARG A 119 -2.54 22.90 2.69
CA ARG A 119 -3.16 24.15 3.17
C ARG A 119 -2.59 24.55 4.51
#